data_AF-A0A9E3VDF4-F1
#
_entry.id   AF-A0A9E3VDF4-F1
#
_cell.length_a   1.000
_cell.length_b   1.000
_cell.length_c   1.000
_cell.angle_alpha   90.00
_cell.angle_beta   90.00
_cell.angle_gamma   90.00
#
_symmetry.space_group_name_H-M   'P 1'
#
loop_
_entity.id
_entity.type
_entity.pdbx_description
1 polymer ?
#
loop_
_entity_poly.entity_id
_entity_poly.type
_entity_poly.pdbx_seq_one_letter_code
_entity_poly.pdbx_strand_id
1 'polypeptide(L)'
;MADDVERLRADAVRCFQGLGPPPVYLRVDETVKARLAGQREVVLALKARALALDGGAMLVPALDEGLAVLDAAGRGAWVEAEEAWHRLLQHQKLALKARRAFSRPDEERPPVWDAAQAQSRFDAREAKGPEVRLPCPWPRCRQEHRHALPAGVAMHGITCPKCGRRFDAFVGVLREAEVQQSSLGRDYRFRVADGLGGGVRVEVKDHGAAELQAAPGDVLAFLYTDGSTLQAVVDLSSSRVLWISRGGPCFLATAVFGEGAPQLEAFRAFRDRRLLPSAPGRLLVRGYYALGPTLARVVLASPHLTKALRGTLVAVHGVLER
;
A
#
# COMPACT_ATOMS: atom_id res chain seq x y z
N MET A 1 2.20 20.17 8.56
CA MET A 1 0.92 20.28 7.81
C MET A 1 0.24 18.93 7.61
N ALA A 2 0.75 18.01 6.78
CA ALA A 2 0.12 16.69 6.59
C ALA A 2 0.08 15.85 7.88
N ASP A 3 1.14 15.89 8.68
CA ASP A 3 1.22 15.21 9.98
C ASP A 3 0.30 15.81 11.06
N ASP A 4 -0.06 17.08 10.96
CA ASP A 4 -0.90 17.76 11.96
C ASP A 4 -2.37 17.39 11.80
N VAL A 5 -2.81 17.25 10.54
CA VAL A 5 -4.15 16.73 10.21
C VAL A 5 -4.27 15.25 10.58
N GLU A 6 -3.20 14.46 10.39
CA GLU A 6 -3.21 13.04 10.76
C GLU A 6 -3.22 12.85 12.28
N ARG A 7 -2.47 13.67 13.03
CA ARG A 7 -2.56 13.72 14.49
C ARG A 7 -3.96 14.13 14.97
N LEU A 8 -4.57 15.14 14.34
CA LEU A 8 -5.94 15.54 14.63
C LEU A 8 -6.95 14.39 14.39
N ARG A 9 -6.80 13.64 13.29
CA ARG A 9 -7.63 12.46 13.01
C ARG A 9 -7.47 11.39 14.08
N ALA A 10 -6.23 11.06 14.45
CA ALA A 10 -5.96 10.08 15.50
C ALA A 10 -6.56 10.49 16.85
N ASP A 11 -6.46 11.78 17.21
CA ASP A 11 -7.07 12.34 18.42
C ASP A 11 -8.61 12.26 18.37
N ALA A 12 -9.21 12.58 17.23
CA ALA A 12 -10.66 12.48 17.03
C ALA A 12 -11.16 11.04 17.13
N VAL A 13 -10.47 10.08 16.51
CA VAL A 13 -10.81 8.64 16.61
C VAL A 13 -10.74 8.16 18.06
N ARG A 14 -9.69 8.52 18.80
CA ARG A 14 -9.56 8.18 20.23
C ARG A 14 -10.69 8.79 21.07
N CYS A 15 -11.02 10.05 20.82
CA CYS A 15 -12.13 10.73 21.50
C CYS A 15 -13.46 10.01 21.25
N PHE A 16 -13.77 9.69 19.99
CA PHE A 16 -15.01 8.99 19.65
C PHE A 16 -15.08 7.56 20.22
N GLN A 17 -13.96 6.84 20.26
CA GLN A 17 -13.89 5.53 20.94
C GLN A 17 -14.16 5.66 22.45
N GLY A 18 -13.68 6.75 23.08
CA GLY A 18 -13.91 7.06 24.48
C GLY A 18 -15.36 7.42 24.82
N LEU A 19 -16.10 8.05 23.89
CA LEU A 19 -17.52 8.34 24.06
C LEU A 19 -18.35 7.05 24.17
N GLY A 20 -18.07 6.08 23.29
CA GLY A 20 -18.77 4.80 23.20
C GLY A 20 -20.26 4.92 22.87
N PRO A 21 -20.94 3.82 22.51
CA PRO A 21 -22.37 3.85 22.24
C PRO A 21 -23.15 4.24 23.51
N PRO A 22 -24.20 5.09 23.38
CA PRO A 22 -25.16 5.30 24.46
C PRO A 22 -25.95 4.00 24.73
N PRO A 23 -26.39 3.76 25.98
CA PRO A 23 -27.06 2.51 26.35
C PRO A 23 -28.45 2.41 25.72
N VAL A 24 -28.71 1.30 25.02
CA VAL A 24 -29.94 1.06 24.22
C VAL A 24 -31.16 0.71 25.08
N TYR A 25 -30.97 0.28 26.34
CA TYR A 25 -32.08 -0.05 27.24
C TYR A 25 -31.80 0.41 28.67
N LEU A 26 -32.86 0.87 29.35
CA LEU A 26 -32.95 1.40 30.71
C LEU A 26 -32.12 0.62 31.76
N ARG A 27 -30.81 0.90 31.83
CA ARG A 27 -30.01 1.07 33.05
C ARG A 27 -28.86 2.01 32.70
N VAL A 28 -29.07 3.29 32.93
CA VAL A 28 -27.97 4.26 32.94
C VAL A 28 -27.22 4.02 34.24
N ASP A 29 -26.20 3.18 34.20
CA ASP A 29 -25.26 3.08 35.31
C ASP A 29 -24.50 4.42 35.43
N GLU A 30 -24.21 4.89 36.66
CA GLU A 30 -23.45 6.15 36.89
C GLU A 30 -22.13 6.21 36.11
N THR A 31 -21.59 5.05 35.76
CA THR A 31 -20.40 4.84 34.94
C THR A 31 -20.49 5.50 33.55
N VAL A 32 -21.67 5.51 32.93
CA VAL A 32 -21.89 6.14 31.60
C VAL A 32 -21.86 7.66 31.73
N LYS A 33 -22.53 8.21 32.75
CA LYS A 33 -22.52 9.66 33.01
C LYS A 33 -21.12 10.14 33.37
N ALA A 34 -20.38 9.37 34.19
CA ALA A 34 -18.99 9.65 34.52
C ALA A 34 -18.06 9.59 33.29
N ARG A 35 -18.27 8.65 32.37
CA ARG A 35 -17.51 8.55 31.11
C ARG A 35 -17.71 9.75 30.18
N LEU A 36 -18.94 10.25 30.10
CA LEU A 36 -19.29 11.37 29.22
C LEU A 36 -18.95 12.74 29.84
N ALA A 37 -18.74 12.81 31.16
CA ALA A 37 -18.32 14.02 31.85
C ALA A 37 -16.97 14.53 31.33
N GLY A 38 -16.87 15.84 31.08
CA GLY A 38 -15.64 16.49 30.59
C GLY A 38 -15.30 16.24 29.11
N GLN A 39 -15.92 15.27 28.43
CA GLN A 39 -15.66 14.99 27.02
C GLN A 39 -16.10 16.12 26.09
N ARG A 40 -17.06 16.95 26.53
CA ARG A 40 -17.56 18.09 25.75
C ARG A 40 -16.47 19.12 25.43
N GLU A 41 -15.62 19.42 26.41
CA GLU A 41 -14.51 20.36 26.22
C GLU A 41 -13.45 19.80 25.26
N VAL A 42 -13.20 18.49 25.34
CA VAL A 42 -12.28 17.79 24.45
C VAL A 42 -12.77 17.84 23.01
N VAL A 43 -14.05 17.56 22.75
CA VAL A 43 -14.63 17.61 21.40
C VAL A 43 -14.62 19.04 20.85
N LEU A 44 -14.92 20.06 21.68
CA LEU A 44 -14.83 21.46 21.28
C LEU A 44 -13.40 21.88 20.90
N ALA A 45 -12.40 21.47 21.68
CA ALA A 45 -11.00 21.73 21.39
C ALA A 45 -10.56 21.08 20.06
N LEU A 46 -11.01 19.85 19.80
CA LEU A 46 -10.77 19.16 18.53
C LEU A 46 -11.46 19.87 17.35
N LYS A 47 -12.69 20.37 17.53
CA LYS A 47 -13.40 21.14 16.50
C LYS A 47 -12.69 22.45 16.17
N ALA A 48 -12.22 23.17 17.18
CA ALA A 48 -11.45 24.40 16.98
C ALA A 48 -10.15 24.13 16.20
N ARG A 49 -9.42 23.06 16.56
CA ARG A 49 -8.23 22.60 15.82
C ARG A 49 -8.56 22.19 14.39
N ALA A 50 -9.70 21.54 14.15
CA ALA A 50 -10.15 21.13 12.83
C ALA A 50 -10.47 22.31 11.90
N LEU A 51 -11.05 23.39 12.45
CA LEU A 51 -11.33 24.61 11.70
C LEU A 51 -10.06 25.43 11.38
N ALA A 52 -9.03 25.32 12.21
CA ALA A 52 -7.76 26.04 12.04
C ALA A 52 -6.78 25.38 11.06
N LEU A 53 -7.02 24.11 10.66
CA LEU A 53 -6.11 23.35 9.80
C LEU A 53 -6.72 23.12 8.41
N ASP A 54 -5.94 23.38 7.37
CA ASP A 54 -6.30 23.04 5.98
C ASP A 54 -6.48 21.53 5.82
N GLY A 55 -7.71 21.10 5.48
CA GLY A 55 -8.11 19.69 5.39
C GLY A 55 -8.73 19.11 6.67
N GLY A 56 -8.81 19.87 7.77
CA GLY A 56 -9.54 19.49 8.98
C GLY A 56 -11.06 19.61 8.85
N ALA A 57 -11.54 20.40 7.88
CA ALA A 57 -12.98 20.62 7.61
C ALA A 57 -13.79 19.33 7.44
N MET A 58 -13.18 18.25 6.92
CA MET A 58 -13.83 16.95 6.74
C MET A 58 -14.22 16.25 8.05
N LEU A 59 -13.60 16.63 9.19
CA LEU A 59 -13.89 16.07 10.50
C LEU A 59 -14.96 16.86 11.25
N VAL A 60 -15.27 18.08 10.83
CA VAL A 60 -16.20 18.99 11.50
C VAL A 60 -17.60 18.37 11.65
N PRO A 61 -18.20 17.75 10.61
CA PRO A 61 -19.51 17.11 10.75
C PRO A 61 -19.53 15.97 11.78
N ALA A 62 -18.43 15.19 11.87
CA ALA A 62 -18.32 14.15 12.89
C ALA A 62 -18.21 14.76 14.29
N LEU A 63 -17.41 15.81 14.46
CA LEU A 63 -17.26 16.49 15.75
C LEU A 63 -18.57 17.16 16.20
N ASP A 64 -19.37 17.67 15.27
CA ASP A 64 -20.70 18.24 15.55
C ASP A 64 -21.69 17.19 16.07
N GLU A 65 -21.75 16.02 15.43
CA GLU A 65 -22.58 14.93 15.92
C GLU A 65 -22.07 14.38 17.27
N GLY A 66 -20.75 14.39 17.50
CA GLY A 66 -20.18 14.08 18.82
C GLY A 66 -20.63 15.02 19.93
N LEU A 67 -20.76 16.33 19.63
CA LEU A 67 -21.36 17.30 20.56
C LEU A 67 -22.85 17.03 20.77
N ALA A 68 -23.59 16.69 19.71
CA ALA A 68 -25.01 16.36 19.80
C ALA A 68 -25.26 15.13 20.69
N VAL A 69 -24.40 14.10 20.63
CA VAL A 69 -24.44 12.94 21.53
C VAL A 69 -24.31 13.38 23.00
N LEU A 70 -23.31 14.23 23.29
CA LEU A 70 -23.03 14.71 24.64
C LEU A 70 -24.13 15.60 25.19
N ASP A 71 -24.66 16.51 24.37
CA ASP A 71 -25.72 17.43 24.77
C ASP A 71 -27.04 16.66 25.02
N ALA A 72 -27.38 15.67 24.18
CA ALA A 72 -28.56 14.82 24.35
C ALA A 72 -28.43 13.90 25.58
N ALA A 73 -27.25 13.28 25.77
CA ALA A 73 -26.97 12.47 26.95
C ALA A 73 -27.00 13.28 28.25
N GLY A 74 -26.53 14.53 28.23
CA GLY A 74 -26.59 15.47 29.35
C GLY A 74 -28.02 15.83 29.76
N ARG A 75 -28.94 15.90 28.79
CA ARG A 75 -30.39 16.08 29.05
C ARG A 75 -31.11 14.79 29.42
N GLY A 76 -30.44 13.64 29.36
CA GLY A 76 -31.05 12.32 29.56
C GLY A 76 -31.92 11.85 28.39
N ALA A 77 -31.82 12.50 27.22
CA ALA A 77 -32.52 12.12 26.00
C ALA A 77 -31.73 11.03 25.25
N TRP A 78 -31.72 9.81 25.79
CA TRP A 78 -30.85 8.72 25.31
C TRP A 78 -31.17 8.25 23.88
N VAL A 79 -32.43 8.35 23.46
CA VAL A 79 -32.83 8.04 22.08
C VAL A 79 -32.23 9.06 21.10
N GLU A 80 -32.32 10.36 21.41
CA GLU A 80 -31.67 11.41 20.61
C GLU A 80 -30.15 11.25 20.59
N ALA A 81 -29.56 10.86 21.73
CA ALA A 81 -28.12 10.60 21.83
C ALA A 81 -27.70 9.40 20.96
N GLU A 82 -28.53 8.36 20.86
CA GLU A 82 -28.30 7.20 20.01
C GLU A 82 -28.39 7.56 18.52
N GLU A 83 -29.40 8.32 18.13
CA GLU A 83 -29.53 8.80 16.75
C GLU A 83 -28.32 9.67 16.34
N ALA A 84 -27.90 10.58 17.22
CA ALA A 84 -26.69 11.38 17.03
C ALA A 84 -25.43 10.51 16.96
N TRP A 85 -25.35 9.46 17.78
CA TRP A 85 -24.23 8.51 17.76
C TRP A 85 -24.15 7.76 16.41
N HIS A 86 -25.28 7.37 15.84
CA HIS A 86 -25.31 6.76 14.52
C HIS A 86 -24.88 7.72 13.41
N ARG A 87 -25.31 8.99 13.46
CA ARG A 87 -24.85 10.02 12.50
C ARG A 87 -23.35 10.29 12.65
N LEU A 88 -22.84 10.38 13.88
CA LEU A 88 -21.41 10.47 14.18
C LEU A 88 -20.61 9.34 13.50
N LEU A 89 -21.05 8.09 13.66
CA LEU A 89 -20.38 6.93 13.05
C LEU A 89 -20.39 7.00 11.52
N GLN A 90 -21.47 7.51 10.91
CA GLN A 90 -21.53 7.70 9.46
C GLN A 90 -20.54 8.76 8.98
N HIS A 91 -20.46 9.92 9.65
CA HIS A 91 -19.51 10.97 9.30
C HIS A 91 -18.05 10.55 9.56
N GLN A 92 -17.79 9.78 10.62
CA GLN A 92 -16.49 9.19 10.88
C GLN A 92 -16.07 8.23 9.75
N LYS A 93 -16.99 7.36 9.32
CA LYS A 93 -16.75 6.47 8.17
C LYS A 93 -16.40 7.25 6.92
N LEU A 94 -17.14 8.31 6.59
CA LEU A 94 -16.88 9.15 5.41
C LEU A 94 -15.52 9.86 5.49
N ALA A 95 -15.18 10.41 6.66
CA ALA A 95 -13.88 11.07 6.87
C ALA A 95 -12.70 10.11 6.75
N LEU A 96 -12.88 8.83 7.11
CA LEU A 96 -11.86 7.77 6.99
C LEU A 96 -11.86 7.09 5.60
N LYS A 97 -13.01 6.98 4.93
CA LYS A 97 -13.20 6.33 3.60
C LYS A 97 -12.37 7.00 2.51
N ALA A 98 -12.13 8.32 2.60
CA ALA A 98 -11.33 9.08 1.65
C ALA A 98 -9.88 8.57 1.49
N ARG A 99 -9.34 7.80 2.45
CA ARG A 99 -7.98 7.23 2.38
C ARG A 99 -7.89 5.70 2.53
N ARG A 100 -8.99 4.97 2.74
CA ARG A 100 -8.97 3.50 2.81
C ARG A 100 -8.61 2.85 1.47
N ALA A 101 -7.56 2.03 1.43
CA ALA A 101 -7.17 1.26 0.24
C ALA A 101 -8.17 0.14 -0.12
N PHE A 102 -9.08 -0.17 0.81
CA PHE A 102 -10.08 -1.20 0.73
C PHE A 102 -11.47 -0.61 1.03
N SER A 103 -12.43 -0.78 0.13
CA SER A 103 -13.83 -0.53 0.43
C SER A 103 -14.65 -1.76 0.14
N ARG A 104 -15.43 -2.15 1.15
CA ARG A 104 -16.40 -3.24 1.06
C ARG A 104 -17.70 -2.69 0.49
N PRO A 105 -18.14 -3.15 -0.69
CA PRO A 105 -19.40 -2.66 -1.27
C PRO A 105 -20.63 -3.02 -0.40
N ASP A 106 -20.49 -3.97 0.54
CA ASP A 106 -21.48 -4.34 1.56
C ASP A 106 -21.53 -3.43 2.79
N GLU A 107 -20.62 -2.45 2.95
CA GLU A 107 -20.64 -1.51 4.10
C GLU A 107 -21.82 -0.51 4.05
N GLU A 108 -22.31 -0.20 2.85
CA GLU A 108 -23.51 0.60 2.66
C GLU A 108 -24.73 -0.32 2.71
N ARG A 109 -25.49 -0.24 3.82
CA ARG A 109 -26.70 -1.03 4.00
C ARG A 109 -27.74 -0.51 3.00
N PRO A 110 -28.06 -1.24 1.91
CA PRO A 110 -29.01 -0.75 0.93
C PRO A 110 -30.40 -0.66 1.56
N PRO A 111 -31.29 0.20 1.04
CA PRO A 111 -32.69 0.17 1.43
C PRO A 111 -33.27 -1.23 1.20
N VAL A 112 -34.29 -1.60 1.97
CA VAL A 112 -34.93 -2.92 1.86
C VAL A 112 -35.41 -3.18 0.44
N TRP A 113 -35.88 -2.12 -0.23
CA TRP A 113 -36.26 -2.10 -1.64
C TRP A 113 -35.64 -0.89 -2.33
N ASP A 114 -34.93 -1.14 -3.42
CA ASP A 114 -34.45 -0.10 -4.34
C ASP A 114 -35.40 -0.02 -5.54
N ALA A 115 -36.21 1.04 -5.60
CA ALA A 115 -37.18 1.23 -6.68
C ALA A 115 -36.52 1.59 -8.03
N ALA A 116 -35.30 2.14 -8.02
CA ALA A 116 -34.57 2.47 -9.25
C ALA A 116 -33.96 1.22 -9.88
N GLN A 117 -33.55 0.24 -9.06
CA GLN A 117 -32.98 -1.03 -9.52
C GLN A 117 -34.00 -2.18 -9.53
N ALA A 118 -35.22 -1.96 -9.03
CA ALA A 118 -36.26 -2.96 -8.81
C ALA A 118 -35.73 -4.20 -8.08
N GLN A 119 -34.90 -4.00 -7.06
CA GLN A 119 -34.21 -5.06 -6.33
C GLN A 119 -34.39 -4.91 -4.82
N SER A 120 -34.63 -6.04 -4.17
CA SER A 120 -34.64 -6.17 -2.72
C SER A 120 -33.21 -6.36 -2.20
N ARG A 121 -32.96 -5.93 -0.95
CA ARG A 121 -31.68 -6.21 -0.27
C ARG A 121 -31.44 -7.72 -0.04
N PHE A 122 -32.50 -8.52 -0.06
CA PHE A 122 -32.46 -9.96 0.22
C PHE A 122 -32.31 -10.81 -1.04
N ASP A 123 -32.37 -10.20 -2.22
CA ASP A 123 -32.17 -10.90 -3.48
C ASP A 123 -30.71 -11.36 -3.61
N ALA A 124 -30.51 -12.49 -4.29
CA ALA A 124 -29.18 -13.04 -4.53
C ALA A 124 -28.36 -12.05 -5.39
N ARG A 125 -27.39 -11.38 -4.76
CA ARG A 125 -26.43 -10.51 -5.46
C ARG A 125 -25.20 -11.34 -5.81
N GLU A 126 -24.66 -11.14 -7.02
CA GLU A 126 -23.26 -11.47 -7.26
C GLU A 126 -22.44 -10.73 -6.21
N ALA A 127 -21.68 -11.48 -5.40
CA ALA A 127 -20.77 -10.91 -4.44
C ALA A 127 -19.70 -10.13 -5.21
N LYS A 128 -19.96 -8.83 -5.45
CA LYS A 128 -18.93 -7.89 -5.84
C LYS A 128 -17.91 -7.94 -4.72
N GLY A 129 -16.80 -8.61 -4.98
CA GLY A 129 -15.72 -8.66 -4.02
C GLY A 129 -15.15 -7.26 -3.83
N PRO A 130 -14.27 -7.09 -2.85
CA PRO A 130 -13.85 -5.77 -2.41
C PRO A 130 -13.16 -4.99 -3.53
N GLU A 131 -13.38 -3.67 -3.54
CA GLU A 131 -12.60 -2.77 -4.37
C GLU A 131 -11.28 -2.46 -3.67
N VAL A 132 -10.17 -2.70 -4.38
CA VAL A 132 -8.81 -2.40 -3.93
C VAL A 132 -8.17 -1.35 -4.81
N ARG A 133 -7.27 -0.54 -4.23
CA ARG A 133 -6.40 0.34 -5.01
C ARG A 133 -5.10 -0.38 -5.36
N LEU A 134 -4.84 -0.57 -6.64
CA LEU A 134 -3.59 -1.16 -7.14
C LEU A 134 -2.92 -0.21 -8.15
N PRO A 135 -1.60 -0.01 -8.05
CA PRO A 135 -0.82 0.66 -9.07
C PRO A 135 -0.63 -0.22 -10.30
N CYS A 136 -0.59 0.39 -11.48
CA CYS A 136 -0.21 -0.30 -12.70
C CYS A 136 1.29 -0.71 -12.63
N PRO A 137 1.63 -2.00 -12.73
CA PRO A 137 3.01 -2.48 -12.57
C PRO A 137 3.94 -2.07 -13.73
N TRP A 138 3.38 -1.60 -14.84
CA TRP A 138 4.15 -1.19 -16.01
C TRP A 138 4.94 0.11 -15.73
N PRO A 139 6.28 0.12 -15.94
CA PRO A 139 7.15 1.26 -15.60
C PRO A 139 6.76 2.60 -16.23
N ARG A 140 6.10 2.56 -17.40
CA ARG A 140 5.66 3.77 -18.12
C ARG A 140 4.34 4.35 -17.61
N CYS A 141 3.54 3.60 -16.86
CA CYS A 141 2.22 4.04 -16.40
C CYS A 141 2.25 4.41 -14.91
N ARG A 142 2.57 3.44 -14.04
CA ARG A 142 2.61 3.55 -12.56
C ARG A 142 1.43 4.28 -11.89
N GLN A 143 0.30 4.46 -12.59
CA GLN A 143 -0.88 5.09 -12.01
C GLN A 143 -1.68 4.10 -11.16
N GLU A 144 -2.20 4.61 -10.06
CA GLU A 144 -3.10 3.89 -9.17
C GLU A 144 -4.54 3.96 -9.65
N HIS A 145 -5.20 2.81 -9.69
CA HIS A 145 -6.60 2.69 -10.06
C HIS A 145 -7.32 1.77 -9.07
N ARG A 146 -8.65 1.94 -8.96
CA ARG A 146 -9.50 1.02 -8.20
C ARG A 146 -9.87 -0.17 -9.07
N HIS A 147 -9.79 -1.35 -8.50
CA HIS A 147 -10.14 -2.61 -9.15
C HIS A 147 -11.04 -3.42 -8.25
N ALA A 148 -12.18 -3.86 -8.78
CA ALA A 148 -13.04 -4.82 -8.11
C ALA A 148 -12.43 -6.22 -8.27
N LEU A 149 -12.15 -6.89 -7.16
CA LEU A 149 -11.61 -8.26 -7.17
C LEU A 149 -12.75 -9.24 -6.94
N PRO A 150 -13.01 -10.19 -7.84
CA PRO A 150 -13.99 -11.25 -7.60
C PRO A 150 -13.65 -12.04 -6.32
N ALA A 151 -14.66 -12.34 -5.51
CA ALA A 151 -14.46 -13.19 -4.33
C ALA A 151 -14.20 -14.66 -4.75
N GLY A 152 -13.42 -15.39 -3.95
CA GLY A 152 -13.24 -16.84 -4.12
C GLY A 152 -12.07 -17.28 -5.02
N VAL A 153 -11.30 -16.35 -5.58
CA VAL A 153 -10.03 -16.63 -6.27
C VAL A 153 -8.95 -15.70 -5.73
N ALA A 154 -7.73 -16.21 -5.56
CA ALA A 154 -6.60 -15.41 -5.07
C ALA A 154 -5.80 -14.73 -6.19
N MET A 155 -5.88 -15.24 -7.42
CA MET A 155 -5.21 -14.68 -8.59
C MET A 155 -6.21 -13.96 -9.49
N HIS A 156 -5.95 -12.69 -9.79
CA HIS A 156 -6.85 -11.82 -10.53
C HIS A 156 -6.17 -11.25 -11.78
N GLY A 157 -6.75 -11.49 -12.96
CA GLY A 157 -6.32 -10.84 -14.19
C GLY A 157 -6.94 -9.46 -14.31
N ILE A 158 -6.11 -8.40 -14.30
CA ILE A 158 -6.54 -7.01 -14.28
C ILE A 158 -6.03 -6.28 -15.52
N THR A 159 -6.90 -5.49 -16.15
CA THR A 159 -6.51 -4.61 -17.27
C THR A 159 -6.43 -3.17 -16.79
N CYS A 160 -5.30 -2.50 -17.02
CA CYS A 160 -5.13 -1.12 -16.62
C CYS A 160 -5.98 -0.19 -17.51
N PRO A 161 -6.84 0.67 -16.95
CA PRO A 161 -7.72 1.55 -17.72
C PRO A 161 -6.96 2.63 -18.50
N LYS A 162 -5.76 3.04 -18.05
CA LYS A 162 -4.97 4.08 -18.71
C LYS A 162 -4.11 3.55 -19.86
N CYS A 163 -3.37 2.46 -19.65
CA CYS A 163 -2.43 1.95 -20.65
C CYS A 163 -2.94 0.75 -21.44
N GLY A 164 -4.11 0.21 -21.09
CA GLY A 164 -4.74 -0.94 -21.76
C GLY A 164 -4.01 -2.28 -21.57
N ARG A 165 -2.90 -2.31 -20.81
CA ARG A 165 -2.13 -3.53 -20.60
C ARG A 165 -2.72 -4.36 -19.47
N ARG A 166 -2.74 -5.67 -19.69
CA ARG A 166 -3.10 -6.66 -18.67
C ARG A 166 -1.91 -6.93 -17.74
N PHE A 167 -2.22 -7.21 -16.48
CA PHE A 167 -1.31 -7.70 -15.46
C PHE A 167 -2.08 -8.60 -14.50
N ASP A 168 -1.38 -9.48 -13.78
CA ASP A 168 -2.01 -10.39 -12.84
C ASP A 168 -1.69 -9.95 -11.41
N ALA A 169 -2.66 -10.03 -10.52
CA ALA A 169 -2.53 -9.65 -9.12
C ALA A 169 -2.90 -10.84 -8.23
N PHE A 170 -1.95 -11.32 -7.44
CA PHE A 170 -2.20 -12.31 -6.39
C PHE A 170 -2.45 -11.60 -5.07
N VAL A 171 -3.60 -11.83 -4.44
CA VAL A 171 -3.99 -11.20 -3.18
C VAL A 171 -4.13 -12.24 -2.10
N GLY A 172 -3.51 -12.00 -0.94
CA GLY A 172 -3.59 -12.90 0.18
C GLY A 172 -3.14 -12.29 1.50
N VAL A 173 -3.36 -13.02 2.58
CA VAL A 173 -3.03 -12.58 3.94
C VAL A 173 -1.62 -13.05 4.30
N LEU A 174 -0.76 -12.11 4.68
CA LEU A 174 0.59 -12.40 5.14
C LEU A 174 0.53 -13.19 6.46
N ARG A 175 1.21 -14.33 6.49
CA ARG A 175 1.39 -15.14 7.72
C ARG A 175 2.75 -14.91 8.34
N GLU A 176 3.77 -14.77 7.50
CA GLU A 176 5.16 -14.66 7.92
C GLU A 176 5.93 -13.91 6.84
N ALA A 177 6.76 -12.95 7.24
CA ALA A 177 7.68 -12.25 6.37
C ALA A 177 9.08 -12.34 6.98
N GLU A 178 10.01 -12.94 6.26
CA GLU A 178 11.43 -12.92 6.58
C GLU A 178 12.13 -11.96 5.63
N VAL A 179 13.02 -11.13 6.18
CA VAL A 179 13.89 -10.25 5.39
C VAL A 179 15.32 -10.60 5.72
N GLN A 180 16.06 -11.08 4.72
CA GLN A 180 17.49 -11.30 4.84
C GLN A 180 18.22 -10.20 4.07
N GLN A 181 19.10 -9.47 4.76
CA GLN A 181 20.03 -8.58 4.09
C GLN A 181 21.13 -9.42 3.43
N SER A 182 21.28 -9.25 2.13
CA SER A 182 22.37 -9.82 1.34
C SER A 182 23.27 -8.69 0.84
N SER A 183 24.48 -9.03 0.37
CA SER A 183 25.36 -8.07 -0.30
C SER A 183 24.69 -7.45 -1.54
N LEU A 184 23.86 -8.24 -2.23
CA LEU A 184 23.15 -7.88 -3.45
C LEU A 184 21.93 -6.99 -3.21
N GLY A 185 21.38 -6.90 -2.00
CA GLY A 185 20.09 -6.26 -1.75
C GLY A 185 19.33 -6.95 -0.62
N ARG A 186 18.01 -6.92 -0.64
CA ARG A 186 17.16 -7.56 0.37
C ARG A 186 16.41 -8.73 -0.25
N ASP A 187 16.57 -9.88 0.38
CA ASP A 187 15.85 -11.10 0.03
C ASP A 187 14.64 -11.20 0.96
N TYR A 188 13.46 -10.97 0.41
CA TYR A 188 12.18 -11.09 1.10
C TYR A 188 11.61 -12.49 0.85
N ARG A 189 11.22 -13.19 1.92
CA ARG A 189 10.41 -14.42 1.83
C ARG A 189 9.08 -14.18 2.52
N PHE A 190 8.01 -14.24 1.75
CA PHE A 190 6.64 -14.09 2.25
C PHE A 190 5.95 -15.44 2.25
N ARG A 191 5.33 -15.81 3.37
CA ARG A 191 4.34 -16.89 3.44
C ARG A 191 2.96 -16.26 3.46
N VAL A 192 2.18 -16.49 2.41
CA VAL A 192 0.90 -15.82 2.18
C VAL A 192 -0.20 -16.86 2.09
N ALA A 193 -1.28 -16.67 2.85
CA ALA A 193 -2.46 -17.51 2.76
C ALA A 193 -3.41 -16.96 1.67
N ASP A 194 -3.85 -17.84 0.77
CA ASP A 194 -4.69 -17.50 -0.40
C ASP A 194 -6.20 -17.41 -0.08
N GLY A 195 -6.57 -17.57 1.19
CA GLY A 195 -7.96 -17.53 1.64
C GLY A 195 -8.79 -18.79 1.33
N LEU A 196 -8.26 -19.73 0.52
CA LEU A 196 -8.91 -20.99 0.15
C LEU A 196 -8.38 -22.19 0.97
N GLY A 197 -7.55 -21.92 1.99
CA GLY A 197 -6.92 -22.93 2.85
C GLY A 197 -5.52 -23.33 2.41
N GLY A 198 -5.02 -22.76 1.30
CA GLY A 198 -3.65 -22.91 0.83
C GLY A 198 -2.71 -21.80 1.32
N GLY A 199 -1.41 -22.05 1.19
CA GLY A 199 -0.36 -21.08 1.47
C GLY A 199 0.69 -21.07 0.36
N VAL A 200 0.97 -19.91 -0.20
CA VAL A 200 2.01 -19.70 -1.22
C VAL A 200 3.23 -19.08 -0.56
N ARG A 201 4.42 -19.58 -0.92
CA ARG A 201 5.69 -18.94 -0.59
C ARG A 201 6.13 -18.09 -1.77
N VAL A 202 6.32 -16.79 -1.52
CA VAL A 202 6.80 -15.84 -2.52
C VAL A 202 8.17 -15.36 -2.09
N GLU A 203 9.18 -15.65 -2.89
CA GLU A 203 10.56 -15.22 -2.66
C GLU A 203 10.92 -14.10 -3.64
N VAL A 204 11.45 -13.00 -3.12
CA VAL A 204 11.69 -11.79 -3.90
C VAL A 204 13.03 -11.20 -3.52
N LYS A 205 13.90 -11.05 -4.54
CA LYS A 205 15.15 -10.31 -4.40
C LYS A 205 14.94 -8.89 -4.89
N ASP A 206 15.04 -7.93 -3.98
CA ASP A 206 14.94 -6.50 -4.29
C ASP A 206 16.28 -5.80 -4.09
N HIS A 207 16.70 -5.05 -5.11
CA HIS A 207 17.90 -4.22 -5.06
C HIS A 207 17.57 -2.74 -4.77
N GLY A 208 16.31 -2.44 -4.44
CA GLY A 208 15.84 -1.10 -4.11
C GLY A 208 16.30 -0.62 -2.74
N ALA A 209 16.23 0.71 -2.54
CA ALA A 209 16.50 1.34 -1.25
C ALA A 209 15.27 1.35 -0.32
N ALA A 210 14.09 1.01 -0.83
CA ALA A 210 12.83 1.08 -0.08
C ALA A 210 12.60 -0.22 0.72
N GLU A 211 12.15 -0.06 1.96
CA GLU A 211 11.77 -1.18 2.82
C GLU A 211 10.26 -1.35 2.85
N LEU A 212 9.79 -2.59 2.65
CA LEU A 212 8.41 -2.93 2.95
C LEU A 212 8.31 -3.38 4.41
N GLN A 213 7.73 -2.54 5.26
CA GLN A 213 7.33 -2.93 6.61
C GLN A 213 5.92 -3.53 6.54
N ALA A 214 5.83 -4.85 6.42
CA ALA A 214 4.57 -5.60 6.46
C ALA A 214 4.54 -6.49 7.72
N ALA A 215 3.41 -6.52 8.40
CA ALA A 215 3.19 -7.31 9.60
C ALA A 215 2.34 -8.57 9.31
N PRO A 216 2.51 -9.66 10.07
CA PRO A 216 1.59 -10.80 10.00
C PRO A 216 0.15 -10.35 10.18
N GLY A 217 -0.75 -10.81 9.30
CA GLY A 217 -2.14 -10.38 9.24
C GLY A 217 -2.42 -9.31 8.17
N ASP A 218 -1.39 -8.65 7.62
CA ASP A 218 -1.57 -7.69 6.55
C ASP A 218 -2.01 -8.35 5.25
N VAL A 219 -2.85 -7.66 4.47
CA VAL A 219 -3.27 -8.13 3.16
C VAL A 219 -2.31 -7.58 2.11
N LEU A 220 -1.59 -8.48 1.46
CA LEU A 220 -0.64 -8.14 0.42
C LEU A 220 -1.21 -8.45 -0.97
N ALA A 221 -0.94 -7.56 -1.92
CA ALA A 221 -1.17 -7.77 -3.34
C ALA A 221 0.17 -7.82 -4.08
N PHE A 222 0.43 -8.94 -4.73
CA PHE A 222 1.63 -9.19 -5.53
C PHE A 222 1.28 -8.98 -7.01
N LEU A 223 1.96 -8.04 -7.66
CA LEU A 223 1.66 -7.63 -9.03
C LEU A 223 2.65 -8.26 -10.01
N TYR A 224 2.15 -9.07 -10.93
CA TYR A 224 2.94 -9.79 -11.92
C TYR A 224 2.69 -9.22 -13.33
N THR A 225 3.75 -9.15 -14.13
CA THR A 225 3.66 -8.94 -15.59
C THR A 225 4.13 -10.18 -16.33
N ASP A 226 3.74 -10.29 -17.59
CA ASP A 226 4.21 -11.34 -18.50
C ASP A 226 3.99 -12.77 -17.92
N GLY A 227 2.92 -12.95 -17.14
CA GLY A 227 2.48 -14.21 -16.54
C GLY A 227 3.19 -14.67 -15.27
N SER A 228 4.41 -14.19 -14.97
CA SER A 228 5.16 -14.66 -13.79
C SER A 228 6.18 -13.68 -13.20
N THR A 229 6.38 -12.53 -13.84
CA THR A 229 7.41 -11.58 -13.43
C THR A 229 6.86 -10.63 -12.37
N LEU A 230 7.16 -10.86 -11.10
CA LEU A 230 6.74 -9.96 -10.00
C LEU A 230 7.37 -8.57 -10.19
N GLN A 231 6.57 -7.52 -10.29
CA GLN A 231 7.03 -6.13 -10.46
C GLN A 231 6.89 -5.31 -9.19
N ALA A 232 5.88 -5.60 -8.36
CA ALA A 232 5.63 -4.85 -7.14
C ALA A 232 4.89 -5.70 -6.11
N VAL A 233 5.11 -5.38 -4.84
CA VAL A 233 4.33 -5.88 -3.69
C VAL A 233 3.65 -4.68 -3.06
N VAL A 234 2.34 -4.75 -2.91
CA VAL A 234 1.51 -3.70 -2.34
C VAL A 234 0.96 -4.20 -1.03
N ASP A 235 1.21 -3.48 0.05
CA ASP A 235 0.52 -3.70 1.30
C ASP A 235 -0.78 -2.90 1.29
N LEU A 236 -1.90 -3.62 1.19
CA LEU A 236 -3.24 -3.05 1.15
C LEU A 236 -3.69 -2.54 2.54
N SER A 237 -3.09 -3.02 3.63
CA SER A 237 -3.37 -2.53 4.99
C SER A 237 -2.77 -1.14 5.20
N SER A 238 -1.51 -0.96 4.83
CA SER A 238 -0.77 0.30 5.05
C SER A 238 -0.71 1.24 3.85
N SER A 239 -1.25 0.83 2.69
CA SER A 239 -1.15 1.55 1.40
C SER A 239 0.29 1.80 0.95
N ARG A 240 1.23 0.92 1.33
CA ARG A 240 2.65 1.01 0.94
C ARG A 240 2.92 0.14 -0.28
N VAL A 241 3.80 0.62 -1.16
CA VAL A 241 4.20 -0.11 -2.37
C VAL A 241 5.70 -0.33 -2.36
N LEU A 242 6.11 -1.59 -2.46
CA LEU A 242 7.47 -1.99 -2.76
C LEU A 242 7.58 -2.28 -4.25
N TRP A 243 8.32 -1.44 -4.96
CA TRP A 243 8.64 -1.68 -6.36
C TRP A 243 9.87 -2.58 -6.46
N ILE A 244 9.72 -3.75 -7.07
CA ILE A 244 10.81 -4.71 -7.19
C ILE A 244 11.78 -4.21 -8.26
N SER A 245 12.93 -3.71 -7.80
CA SER A 245 14.05 -3.39 -8.66
C SER A 245 14.94 -4.62 -8.79
N ARG A 246 14.73 -5.41 -9.85
CA ARG A 246 15.74 -6.38 -10.27
C ARG A 246 16.89 -5.58 -10.88
N GLY A 247 18.06 -5.54 -10.24
CA GLY A 247 19.20 -4.79 -10.73
C GLY A 247 19.44 -5.14 -12.21
N GLY A 248 19.34 -4.15 -13.11
CA GLY A 248 19.43 -4.42 -14.54
C GLY A 248 20.74 -5.13 -14.93
N PRO A 249 20.76 -5.93 -16.01
CA PRO A 249 21.91 -6.76 -16.34
C PRO A 249 23.17 -5.92 -16.59
N CYS A 250 24.30 -6.40 -16.10
CA CYS A 250 25.62 -5.81 -16.35
C CYS A 250 26.39 -6.73 -17.31
N PHE A 251 25.98 -6.80 -18.57
CA PHE A 251 26.45 -7.80 -19.54
C PHE A 251 27.97 -7.96 -19.60
N LEU A 252 28.72 -6.84 -19.61
CA LEU A 252 30.18 -6.88 -19.66
C LEU A 252 30.80 -7.34 -18.33
N ALA A 253 30.28 -6.90 -17.20
CA ALA A 253 30.79 -7.34 -15.90
C ALA A 253 30.47 -8.82 -15.65
N THR A 254 29.27 -9.28 -16.03
CA THR A 254 28.88 -10.69 -15.99
C THR A 254 29.73 -11.55 -16.91
N ALA A 255 30.05 -11.09 -18.12
CA ALA A 255 30.92 -11.80 -19.05
C ALA A 255 32.35 -11.99 -18.51
N VAL A 256 32.83 -11.06 -17.67
CA VAL A 256 34.22 -11.02 -17.21
C VAL A 256 34.41 -11.66 -15.82
N PHE A 257 33.47 -11.43 -14.90
CA PHE A 257 33.55 -11.92 -13.52
C PHE A 257 32.64 -13.13 -13.23
N GLY A 258 31.71 -13.43 -14.14
CA GLY A 258 30.68 -14.44 -13.92
C GLY A 258 29.44 -13.89 -13.22
N GLU A 259 28.39 -14.71 -13.17
CA GLU A 259 27.17 -14.39 -12.43
C GLU A 259 27.45 -14.39 -10.92
N GLY A 260 26.88 -13.42 -10.20
CA GLY A 260 26.97 -13.36 -8.73
C GLY A 260 28.27 -12.81 -8.15
N ALA A 261 29.21 -12.29 -8.96
CA ALA A 261 30.44 -11.72 -8.42
C ALA A 261 30.17 -10.37 -7.71
N PRO A 262 30.84 -10.09 -6.57
CA PRO A 262 30.60 -8.88 -5.77
C PRO A 262 30.90 -7.58 -6.55
N GLN A 263 31.79 -7.64 -7.54
CA GLN A 263 32.11 -6.49 -8.39
C GLN A 263 30.91 -6.00 -9.19
N LEU A 264 29.95 -6.87 -9.51
CA LEU A 264 28.71 -6.46 -10.20
C LEU A 264 27.86 -5.54 -9.32
N GLU A 265 27.95 -5.68 -7.99
CA GLU A 265 27.19 -4.88 -7.04
C GLU A 265 27.64 -3.43 -7.05
N ALA A 266 28.94 -3.19 -6.99
CA ALA A 266 29.51 -1.84 -7.05
C ALA A 266 29.13 -1.11 -8.34
N PHE A 267 29.17 -1.79 -9.48
CA PHE A 267 28.76 -1.21 -10.76
C PHE A 267 27.25 -0.94 -10.84
N ARG A 268 26.41 -1.83 -10.29
CA ARG A 268 24.95 -1.61 -10.20
C ARG A 268 24.61 -0.43 -9.30
N ALA A 269 25.24 -0.35 -8.12
CA ALA A 269 25.06 0.75 -7.19
C ALA A 269 25.49 2.09 -7.80
N PHE A 270 26.61 2.12 -8.54
CA PHE A 270 27.05 3.31 -9.27
C PHE A 270 26.05 3.72 -10.36
N ARG A 271 25.53 2.77 -11.14
CA ARG A 271 24.48 3.03 -12.14
C ARG A 271 23.26 3.69 -11.49
N ASP A 272 22.79 3.11 -10.39
CA ASP A 272 21.54 3.53 -9.79
C ASP A 272 21.69 4.85 -9.02
N ARG A 273 22.83 5.11 -8.39
CA ARG A 273 23.08 6.34 -7.61
C ARG A 273 23.57 7.53 -8.44
N ARG A 274 24.34 7.31 -9.52
CA ARG A 274 25.00 8.38 -10.29
C ARG A 274 24.45 8.53 -11.71
N LEU A 275 24.12 7.43 -12.40
CA LEU A 275 23.69 7.49 -13.81
C LEU A 275 22.18 7.67 -13.98
N LEU A 276 21.34 6.93 -13.25
CA LEU A 276 19.89 7.01 -13.43
C LEU A 276 19.24 8.37 -13.05
N PRO A 277 19.74 9.11 -12.05
CA PRO A 277 19.18 10.42 -11.71
C PRO A 277 19.37 11.47 -12.82
N SER A 278 20.47 11.38 -13.60
CA SER A 278 20.80 12.37 -14.62
C SER A 278 20.25 12.00 -16.01
N ALA A 279 19.74 12.99 -16.75
CA ALA A 279 19.29 12.82 -18.13
C ALA A 279 20.36 12.23 -19.07
N PRO A 280 21.63 12.71 -19.06
CA PRO A 280 22.68 12.08 -19.86
C PRO A 280 23.02 10.67 -19.40
N GLY A 281 23.01 10.40 -18.09
CA GLY A 281 23.27 9.06 -17.56
C GLY A 281 22.22 8.03 -18.00
N ARG A 282 20.94 8.42 -18.09
CA ARG A 282 19.89 7.57 -18.66
C ARG A 282 20.12 7.23 -20.14
N LEU A 283 20.65 8.17 -20.94
CA LEU A 283 20.97 7.93 -22.34
C LEU A 283 22.15 6.95 -22.48
N LEU A 284 23.19 7.12 -21.66
CA LEU A 284 24.34 6.21 -21.63
C LEU A 284 23.92 4.79 -21.24
N VAL A 285 23.08 4.65 -20.22
CA VAL A 285 22.54 3.35 -19.80
C VAL A 285 21.71 2.69 -20.90
N ARG A 286 20.92 3.47 -21.66
CA ARG A 286 20.18 2.93 -22.83
C ARG A 286 21.11 2.45 -23.94
N GLY A 287 22.16 3.20 -24.26
CA GLY A 287 23.18 2.78 -25.24
C GLY A 287 23.89 1.51 -24.79
N TYR A 288 24.23 1.42 -23.51
CA TYR A 288 24.80 0.22 -22.90
C TYR A 288 23.85 -0.98 -23.00
N TYR A 289 22.55 -0.81 -22.75
CA TYR A 289 21.58 -1.91 -22.90
C TYR A 289 21.37 -2.35 -24.35
N ALA A 290 21.51 -1.44 -25.32
CA ALA A 290 21.39 -1.76 -26.73
C ALA A 290 22.62 -2.52 -27.28
N LEU A 291 23.83 -2.12 -26.88
CA LEU A 291 25.09 -2.64 -27.41
C LEU A 291 25.71 -3.76 -26.54
N GLY A 292 25.36 -3.79 -25.25
CA GLY A 292 25.91 -4.68 -24.24
C GLY A 292 25.87 -6.18 -24.60
N PRO A 293 24.75 -6.73 -25.13
CA PRO A 293 24.67 -8.15 -25.49
C PRO A 293 25.63 -8.56 -26.62
N THR A 294 25.91 -7.65 -27.55
CA THR A 294 26.81 -7.92 -28.68
C THR A 294 28.27 -7.82 -28.23
N LEU A 295 28.59 -6.79 -27.44
CA LEU A 295 29.93 -6.63 -26.86
C LEU A 295 30.30 -7.78 -25.92
N ALA A 296 29.37 -8.25 -25.09
CA ALA A 296 29.61 -9.38 -24.19
C ALA A 296 29.96 -10.67 -24.93
N ARG A 297 29.30 -10.94 -26.07
CA ARG A 297 29.63 -12.10 -26.92
C ARG A 297 31.04 -12.01 -27.52
N VAL A 298 31.44 -10.81 -27.97
CA VAL A 298 32.80 -10.58 -28.50
C VAL A 298 33.86 -10.76 -27.42
N VAL A 299 33.58 -10.29 -26.20
CA VAL A 299 34.50 -10.44 -25.06
C VAL A 299 34.63 -11.91 -24.65
N LEU A 300 33.52 -12.65 -24.56
CA LEU A 300 33.54 -14.08 -24.23
C LEU A 300 34.25 -14.93 -25.31
N ALA A 301 34.21 -14.51 -26.57
CA ALA A 301 34.89 -15.18 -27.67
C ALA A 301 36.42 -15.01 -27.65
N SER A 302 36.97 -14.06 -26.87
CA SER A 302 38.41 -13.80 -26.81
C SER A 302 38.94 -13.78 -25.37
N PRO A 303 39.76 -14.78 -24.97
CA PRO A 303 40.35 -14.86 -23.63
C PRO A 303 41.25 -13.66 -23.29
N HIS A 304 41.92 -13.10 -24.30
CA HIS A 304 42.81 -11.95 -24.13
C HIS A 304 42.03 -10.67 -23.83
N LEU A 305 40.93 -10.43 -24.54
CA LEU A 305 40.04 -9.29 -24.24
C LEU A 305 39.41 -9.43 -22.86
N THR A 306 38.95 -10.63 -22.48
CA THR A 306 38.38 -10.87 -21.16
C THR A 306 39.37 -10.53 -20.04
N LYS A 307 40.64 -10.94 -20.17
CA LYS A 307 41.69 -10.60 -19.19
C LYS A 307 41.98 -9.10 -19.14
N ALA A 308 42.10 -8.45 -20.28
CA ALA A 308 42.33 -7.00 -20.34
C ALA A 308 41.18 -6.24 -19.66
N LEU A 309 39.93 -6.59 -20.02
CA LEU A 309 38.74 -5.96 -19.44
C LEU A 309 38.60 -6.23 -17.95
N ARG A 310 39.00 -7.42 -17.48
CA ARG A 310 39.03 -7.77 -16.06
C ARG A 310 39.96 -6.83 -15.30
N GLY A 311 41.16 -6.60 -15.81
CA GLY A 311 42.12 -5.66 -15.21
C GLY A 311 41.55 -4.24 -15.13
N THR A 312 40.96 -3.75 -16.21
CA THR A 312 40.35 -2.41 -16.24
C THR A 312 39.17 -2.29 -15.27
N LEU A 313 38.27 -3.27 -15.23
CA LEU A 313 37.12 -3.24 -14.34
C LEU A 313 37.52 -3.36 -12.87
N VAL A 314 38.56 -4.13 -12.53
CA VAL A 314 39.11 -4.17 -11.16
C VAL A 314 39.69 -2.82 -10.77
N ALA A 315 40.42 -2.16 -11.65
CA ALA A 315 40.97 -0.82 -11.39
C ALA A 315 39.86 0.22 -11.18
N VAL A 316 38.82 0.20 -12.02
CA VAL A 316 37.65 1.09 -11.87
C VAL A 316 36.89 0.79 -10.58
N HIS A 317 36.72 -0.48 -10.22
CA HIS A 317 36.10 -0.88 -8.95
C HIS A 317 36.82 -0.27 -7.74
N GLY A 318 38.16 -0.35 -7.71
CA GLY A 318 38.97 0.24 -6.64
C GLY A 318 38.99 1.77 -6.60
N VAL A 319 38.50 2.44 -7.64
CA VAL A 319 38.25 3.90 -7.66
C VAL A 319 36.83 4.22 -7.21
N LEU A 320 35.86 3.35 -7.49
CA LEU A 320 34.46 3.51 -7.10
C LEU A 320 34.21 3.25 -5.60
N GLU A 321 35.07 2.45 -4.95
CA GLU A 321 35.00 2.16 -3.51
C GLU A 321 35.73 3.19 -2.62
N ARG A 322 36.44 4.17 -3.21
CA ARG A 322 37.03 5.31 -2.49
C ARG A 322 36.08 6.49 -2.47
#